data_AF-A0A350ITD3-F1
#
_entry.id   AF-A0A350ITD3-F1
#
_cell.length_a   1.000
_cell.length_b   1.000
_cell.length_c   1.000
_cell.angle_alpha   90.00
_cell.angle_beta   90.00
_cell.angle_gamma   90.00
#
_symmetry.space_group_name_H-M   'P 1'
#
loop_
_entity.id
_entity.type
_entity.pdbx_description
1 polymer ?
#
loop_
_entity_poly.entity_id
_entity_poly.type
_entity_poly.pdbx_seq_one_letter_code
_entity_poly.pdbx_strand_id
1 'polypeptide(L)'
;MAVTEDGYEYTLSGETWSIGQLLDVNGLSAVSCPTTAFCVAVSEDGYEYTFSGGMWSNREVTDVNAGTQIELSAISCPTGTYCAALTDRGYVYTYSRA
;
A
#
# COMPACT_ATOMS: atom_id res chain seq x y z
N MET A 1 -9.08 -6.87 0.60
CA MET A 1 -7.69 -7.31 0.85
C MET A 1 -7.28 -6.84 2.22
N ALA A 2 -6.24 -7.45 2.78
CA ALA A 2 -5.56 -7.01 3.99
C ALA A 2 -4.06 -7.15 3.79
N VAL A 3 -3.27 -6.48 4.63
CA VAL A 3 -1.81 -6.58 4.67
C VAL A 3 -1.38 -6.75 6.12
N THR A 4 -0.17 -7.27 6.31
CA THR A 4 0.38 -7.59 7.64
C THR A 4 1.84 -7.13 7.75
N GLU A 5 2.29 -6.97 9.00
CA GLU A 5 3.65 -6.52 9.34
C GLU A 5 4.75 -7.51 8.89
N ASP A 6 4.41 -8.75 8.53
CA ASP A 6 5.34 -9.73 7.93
C ASP A 6 5.48 -9.57 6.40
N GLY A 7 4.81 -8.58 5.80
CA GLY A 7 5.04 -8.19 4.41
C GLY A 7 4.07 -8.77 3.37
N TYR A 8 3.17 -9.64 3.79
CA TYR A 8 2.26 -10.34 2.88
C TYR A 8 0.96 -9.56 2.66
N GLU A 9 0.40 -9.67 1.45
CA GLU A 9 -1.02 -9.40 1.28
C GLU A 9 -1.85 -10.66 1.52
N TYR A 10 -3.08 -10.44 1.98
CA TYR A 10 -4.10 -11.45 2.13
C TYR A 10 -5.34 -11.09 1.31
N THR A 11 -5.88 -12.10 0.64
CA THR A 11 -7.13 -12.00 -0.11
C THR A 11 -8.23 -12.74 0.63
N LEU A 12 -9.43 -12.16 0.64
CA LEU A 12 -10.63 -12.77 1.22
C LEU A 12 -11.51 -13.26 0.06
N SER A 13 -11.77 -14.56 0.04
CA SER A 13 -12.72 -15.18 -0.90
C SER A 13 -13.82 -15.88 -0.12
N GLY A 14 -15.04 -15.36 -0.19
CA GLY A 14 -16.13 -15.79 0.70
C GLY A 14 -15.80 -15.44 2.14
N GLU A 15 -15.61 -16.46 2.98
CA GLU A 15 -15.27 -16.32 4.41
C GLU A 15 -13.84 -16.79 4.72
N THR A 16 -13.03 -17.09 3.70
CA THR A 16 -11.68 -17.63 3.87
C THR A 16 -10.62 -16.63 3.43
N TRP A 17 -9.72 -16.31 4.36
CA TRP A 17 -8.49 -15.57 4.07
C TRP A 17 -7.43 -16.51 3.54
N SER A 18 -6.72 -16.09 2.50
CA SER A 18 -5.58 -16.81 1.93
C SER A 18 -4.38 -15.89 1.84
N ILE A 19 -3.21 -16.41 2.20
CA ILE A 19 -1.95 -15.73 2.00
C ILE A 19 -1.70 -15.55 0.50
N GLY A 20 -1.27 -14.35 0.12
CA GLY A 20 -0.95 -14.00 -1.24
C GLY A 20 0.56 -13.86 -1.46
N GLN A 21 0.92 -12.82 -2.19
CA GLN A 21 2.29 -12.43 -2.48
C GLN A 21 2.99 -11.79 -1.27
N LEU A 22 4.30 -12.00 -1.18
CA LEU A 22 5.17 -11.18 -0.34
C LEU A 22 5.52 -9.91 -1.10
N LEU A 23 5.10 -8.74 -0.60
CA LEU A 23 5.36 -7.45 -1.26
C LEU A 23 6.62 -6.78 -0.71
N ASP A 24 6.79 -6.82 0.62
CA ASP A 24 7.93 -6.20 1.29
C ASP A 24 8.45 -7.06 2.43
N VAL A 25 9.74 -7.40 2.43
CA VAL A 25 10.36 -8.16 3.54
C VAL A 25 10.47 -7.36 4.83
N ASN A 26 10.34 -6.03 4.75
CA ASN A 26 10.39 -5.13 5.89
C ASN A 26 9.01 -4.84 6.50
N GLY A 27 7.94 -5.41 5.95
CA GLY A 27 6.59 -5.27 6.50
C GLY A 27 5.72 -4.22 5.80
N LEU A 28 4.41 -4.46 5.86
CA LEU A 28 3.38 -3.57 5.32
C LEU A 28 2.58 -2.95 6.47
N SER A 29 2.27 -1.67 6.35
CA SER A 29 1.57 -0.92 7.40
C SER A 29 0.08 -0.72 7.10
N ALA A 30 -0.29 -0.50 5.84
CA ALA A 30 -1.67 -0.25 5.46
C ALA A 30 -1.99 -0.57 4.00
N VAL A 31 -3.27 -0.81 3.71
CA VAL A 31 -3.79 -0.99 2.35
C VAL A 31 -5.13 -0.28 2.18
N SER A 32 -5.35 0.32 1.00
CA SER A 32 -6.61 0.92 0.61
C SER A 32 -7.03 0.43 -0.78
N CYS A 33 -8.26 -0.07 -0.88
CA CYS A 33 -8.82 -0.64 -2.11
C CYS A 33 -10.06 0.13 -2.56
N PRO A 34 -9.94 1.17 -3.41
CA PRO A 34 -11.11 1.86 -3.97
C PRO A 34 -11.98 0.95 -4.85
N THR A 35 -11.40 -0.12 -5.43
CA THR A 35 -12.13 -1.14 -6.19
C THR A 35 -11.57 -2.52 -5.91
N THR A 36 -12.24 -3.57 -6.38
CA THR A 36 -11.71 -4.95 -6.29
C THR A 36 -10.53 -5.21 -7.22
N ALA A 37 -10.33 -4.36 -8.24
CA ALA A 37 -9.27 -4.49 -9.23
C ALA A 37 -8.14 -3.46 -9.04
N PHE A 38 -8.24 -2.60 -8.02
CA PHE A 38 -7.26 -1.58 -7.71
C PHE A 38 -7.11 -1.38 -6.20
N CYS A 39 -5.90 -1.57 -5.70
CA CYS A 39 -5.52 -1.31 -4.31
C CYS A 39 -4.14 -0.67 -4.25
N VAL A 40 -3.88 0.05 -3.17
CA VAL A 40 -2.57 0.60 -2.85
C VAL A 40 -2.19 0.15 -1.45
N ALA A 41 -1.02 -0.45 -1.31
CA ALA A 41 -0.41 -0.80 -0.03
C ALA A 41 0.84 0.05 0.20
N VAL A 42 1.11 0.34 1.47
CA VAL A 42 2.29 1.10 1.90
C VAL A 42 3.08 0.28 2.93
N SER A 43 4.40 0.48 2.95
CA SER A 43 5.32 -0.27 3.80
C SER A 43 5.95 0.57 4.89
N GLU A 44 6.53 -0.13 5.88
CA GLU A 44 7.23 0.48 7.01
C GLU A 44 8.51 1.22 6.56
N ASP A 45 9.15 0.80 5.47
CA ASP A 45 10.29 1.52 4.89
C ASP A 45 9.86 2.62 3.88
N GLY A 46 8.57 2.91 3.81
CA GLY A 46 7.98 4.06 3.11
C GLY A 46 7.72 3.86 1.62
N TYR A 47 7.73 2.62 1.15
CA TYR A 47 7.44 2.29 -0.23
C TYR A 47 5.95 2.09 -0.44
N GLU A 48 5.57 2.15 -1.71
CA GLU A 48 4.21 1.91 -2.14
C GLU A 48 4.16 0.76 -3.14
N TYR A 49 3.06 0.03 -3.10
CA TYR A 49 2.75 -1.08 -3.96
C TYR A 49 1.35 -0.88 -4.51
N THR A 50 1.20 -0.98 -5.83
CA THR A 50 -0.10 -0.83 -6.50
C THR A 50 -0.56 -2.18 -7.03
N PHE A 51 -1.74 -2.62 -6.61
CA PHE A 51 -2.45 -3.73 -7.23
C PHE A 51 -3.26 -3.20 -8.41
N SER A 52 -3.06 -3.75 -9.60
CA SER A 52 -3.85 -3.43 -10.79
C SER A 52 -4.02 -4.67 -11.66
N GLY A 53 -5.27 -4.98 -12.01
CA GLY A 53 -5.57 -6.04 -12.98
C GLY A 53 -5.12 -7.45 -12.56
N GLY A 54 -5.04 -7.72 -11.25
CA GLY A 54 -4.68 -9.04 -10.74
C GLY A 54 -3.23 -9.19 -10.26
N MET A 55 -2.41 -8.14 -10.38
CA MET A 55 -0.98 -8.18 -10.04
C MET A 55 -0.58 -6.97 -9.20
N TRP A 56 0.30 -7.19 -8.24
CA TRP A 56 0.99 -6.11 -7.52
C TRP A 56 2.19 -5.62 -8.32
N SER A 57 2.46 -4.32 -8.23
CA SER A 57 3.68 -3.70 -8.74
C SER A 57 4.91 -4.17 -7.93
N ASN A 58 6.09 -3.87 -8.45
CA ASN A 58 7.30 -3.83 -7.62
C ASN A 58 7.24 -2.63 -6.67
N ARG A 59 8.23 -2.53 -5.76
CA ARG A 59 8.36 -1.38 -4.85
C ARG A 59 8.43 -0.07 -5.65
N GLU A 60 7.55 0.87 -5.32
CA GLU A 60 7.54 2.22 -5.89
C GLU A 60 8.10 3.21 -4.86
N VAL A 61 9.00 4.09 -5.31
CA VAL A 61 9.50 5.19 -4.49
C VAL A 61 8.45 6.28 -4.52
N THR A 62 7.87 6.61 -3.37
CA THR A 62 7.02 7.80 -3.24
C THR A 62 7.90 9.05 -3.23
N ASP A 63 7.38 10.20 -3.69
CA ASP A 63 8.11 11.48 -3.59
C ASP A 63 8.48 11.83 -2.13
N VAL A 64 7.74 11.27 -1.17
CA VAL A 64 7.98 11.38 0.27
C VAL A 64 9.29 10.68 0.69
N ASN A 65 9.69 9.66 -0.07
CA ASN A 65 10.80 8.77 0.24
C ASN A 65 12.06 9.09 -0.60
N ALA A 66 12.19 10.33 -1.12
CA ALA A 66 13.28 10.80 -1.98
C ALA A 66 14.66 10.90 -1.26
N GLY A 67 15.09 9.80 -0.64
CA GLY A 67 16.38 9.63 0.05
C GLY A 67 16.29 9.63 1.58
N THR A 68 15.13 9.95 2.16
CA THR A 68 14.87 9.82 3.60
C THR A 68 13.86 8.72 3.80
N GLN A 69 14.29 7.57 4.34
CA GLN A 69 13.42 6.45 4.70
C GLN A 69 12.41 6.95 5.74
N ILE A 70 11.21 7.30 5.29
CA ILE A 70 10.11 7.80 6.12
C ILE A 70 9.00 6.77 6.08
N GLU A 71 8.66 6.23 7.25
CA GLU A 71 7.65 5.19 7.37
C GLU A 71 6.28 5.76 6.98
N LEU A 72 5.56 5.03 6.13
CA LEU A 72 4.17 5.34 5.83
C LEU A 72 3.31 4.54 6.80
N SER A 73 2.47 5.21 7.58
CA SER A 73 1.67 4.60 8.64
C SER A 73 0.22 4.33 8.23
N ALA A 74 -0.29 5.05 7.23
CA ALA A 74 -1.63 4.84 6.69
C ALA A 74 -1.75 5.31 5.24
N ILE A 75 -2.70 4.71 4.52
CA ILE A 75 -3.07 5.08 3.15
C ILE A 75 -4.59 5.08 3.01
N SER A 76 -5.13 6.08 2.33
CA SER A 76 -6.55 6.14 1.95
C SER A 76 -6.67 6.57 0.49
N CYS A 77 -7.26 5.71 -0.33
CA CYS A 77 -7.48 5.94 -1.75
C CYS A 77 -8.99 5.93 -2.02
N PRO A 78 -9.68 7.08 -2.01
CA PRO A 78 -11.11 7.13 -2.34
C PRO A 78 -11.40 6.84 -3.83
N THR A 79 -10.40 6.98 -4.71
CA THR A 79 -10.51 6.60 -6.13
C THR A 79 -9.25 5.88 -6.58
N GLY A 80 -9.29 5.24 -7.76
CA GLY A 80 -8.09 4.61 -8.34
C GLY A 80 -7.00 5.60 -8.78
N THR A 81 -7.29 6.91 -8.75
CA THR A 81 -6.35 7.95 -9.18
C THR A 81 -6.02 8.94 -8.08
N TYR A 82 -6.68 8.93 -6.93
CA TYR A 82 -6.42 9.86 -5.83
C TYR A 82 -6.23 9.12 -4.52
N CYS A 83 -5.12 9.42 -3.84
CA CYS A 83 -4.81 8.87 -2.53
C CYS A 83 -4.20 9.92 -1.60
N ALA A 84 -4.32 9.65 -0.30
CA ALA A 84 -3.66 10.36 0.79
C ALA A 84 -2.90 9.36 1.68
N ALA A 85 -1.62 9.60 1.90
CA ALA A 85 -0.77 8.80 2.77
C ALA A 85 -0.30 9.60 3.99
N LEU A 86 -0.25 8.96 5.14
CA LEU A 86 0.24 9.53 6.40
C LEU A 86 1.60 8.92 6.72
N THR A 87 2.52 9.71 7.26
CA THR A 87 3.79 9.22 7.80
C THR A 87 3.76 9.07 9.32
N ASP A 88 4.72 8.32 9.85
CA ASP A 88 5.02 8.24 11.28
C ASP A 88 5.25 9.62 11.95
N ARG A 89 5.73 10.61 11.18
CA ARG A 89 5.97 11.99 11.61
C ARG A 89 4.74 12.89 11.58
N GLY A 90 3.57 12.36 11.18
CA GLY A 90 2.31 13.11 11.14
C GLY A 90 2.15 14.00 9.91
N TYR A 91 2.96 13.83 8.88
CA TYR A 91 2.76 14.52 7.61
C TYR A 91 1.78 13.75 6.73
N VAL A 92 0.90 14.48 6.04
CA VAL A 92 -0.02 13.92 5.06
C VAL A 92 0.41 14.37 3.67
N TYR A 93 0.47 13.41 2.75
CA TYR A 93 0.77 13.65 1.35
C TYR A 93 -0.37 13.14 0.52
N THR A 94 -0.82 13.97 -0.40
CA THR A 94 -1.88 13.63 -1.33
C THR A 94 -1.33 13.64 -2.73
N TYR A 95 -1.72 12.68 -3.54
CA TYR A 95 -1.31 12.64 -4.93
C TYR A 95 -2.46 12.24 -5.82
N SER A 96 -2.38 12.68 -7.07
CA SER A 96 -3.25 12.23 -8.15
C SER A 96 -2.40 11.53 -9.19
N ARG A 97 -2.64 10.24 -9.44
CA ARG A 97 -2.03 9.51 -10.55
C ARG A 97 -2.86 9.75 -11.81
N ALA A 98 -2.19 10.16 -12.89
CA ALA A 98 -2.78 10.38 -14.21
C ALA A 98 -2.85 9.07 -15.00
#